data_AF-A0A841WEK7-F1
#
_entry.id   AF-A0A841WEK7-F1
#
_cell.length_a   1.000
_cell.length_b   1.000
_cell.length_c   1.000
_cell.angle_alpha   90.00
_cell.angle_beta   90.00
_cell.angle_gamma   90.00
#
_symmetry.space_group_name_H-M   'P 1'
#
loop_
_entity.id
_entity.type
_entity.pdbx_description
1 polymer ?
#
loop_
_entity_poly.entity_id
_entity_poly.type
_entity_poly.pdbx_seq_one_letter_code
_entity_poly.pdbx_strand_id
1 'polypeptide(L)'
;MGDFQKYIDEYKAQIKLFEDQQEAERRKKAEEAANKARSRKELMLWLERFVDTQIKFGKLTASLVEAYLLEYRKSYGDDAAIARYVGIVAKLLTHPFSGVESTTHRVGNGGLIFQGKTYKDTTELYEAVVELMAGVDPLDSQVWFDYLLTRMFDEDPTWLPAEVYLDRWRTDFVPKLRELVELEKSSLEVPDMDLMTTEDIFVIESLLGSF
;
A
#
# COMPACT_ATOMS: atom_id res chain seq x y z
N MET A 1 -27.11 -44.16 -54.60
CA MET A 1 -26.28 -44.27 -53.37
C MET A 1 -25.07 -43.33 -53.36
N GLY A 2 -24.50 -42.92 -54.51
CA GLY A 2 -23.36 -41.99 -54.55
C GLY A 2 -23.63 -40.56 -54.05
N ASP A 3 -24.83 -40.01 -54.29
CA ASP A 3 -25.15 -38.63 -53.90
C ASP A 3 -25.29 -38.46 -52.38
N PHE A 4 -25.81 -39.45 -51.66
CA PHE A 4 -25.96 -39.39 -50.20
C PHE A 4 -24.61 -39.39 -49.48
N GLN A 5 -23.64 -40.17 -49.97
CA GLN A 5 -22.29 -40.18 -49.43
C GLN A 5 -21.59 -38.82 -49.64
N LYS A 6 -21.79 -38.20 -50.81
CA LYS A 6 -21.29 -36.87 -51.11
C LYS A 6 -21.84 -35.81 -50.15
N TYR A 7 -23.14 -35.85 -49.84
CA TYR A 7 -23.75 -34.97 -48.84
C TYR A 7 -23.15 -35.17 -47.44
N ILE A 8 -22.91 -36.41 -47.00
CA ILE A 8 -22.28 -36.69 -45.71
C ILE A 8 -20.87 -36.09 -45.65
N ASP A 9 -20.09 -36.25 -46.72
CA ASP A 9 -18.71 -35.76 -46.77
C ASP A 9 -18.65 -34.22 -46.81
N GLU A 10 -19.58 -33.57 -47.50
CA GLU A 10 -19.75 -32.11 -47.49
C GLU A 10 -20.14 -31.59 -46.09
N TYR A 11 -21.07 -32.24 -45.39
CA TYR A 11 -21.44 -31.89 -44.01
C TYR A 11 -20.28 -32.08 -43.03
N LYS A 12 -19.51 -33.17 -43.14
CA LYS A 12 -18.31 -33.39 -42.32
C LYS A 12 -17.25 -32.32 -42.57
N ALA A 13 -17.05 -31.91 -43.83
CA ALA A 13 -16.13 -30.83 -44.16
C ALA A 13 -16.58 -29.49 -43.56
N GLN A 14 -17.88 -29.19 -43.57
CA GLN A 14 -18.43 -27.99 -42.94
C GLN A 14 -18.30 -28.00 -41.41
N ILE A 15 -18.58 -29.15 -40.77
CA ILE A 15 -18.39 -29.30 -39.31
C ILE A 15 -16.93 -29.10 -38.94
N LYS A 16 -16.00 -29.75 -39.68
CA LYS A 16 -14.57 -29.60 -39.44
C LYS A 16 -14.10 -28.15 -39.63
N LEU A 17 -14.56 -27.47 -40.68
CA LEU A 17 -14.25 -26.06 -40.91
C LEU A 17 -14.73 -25.17 -39.75
N PHE A 18 -15.92 -25.45 -39.22
CA PHE A 18 -16.48 -24.72 -38.08
C PHE A 18 -15.71 -25.00 -36.77
N GLU A 19 -15.31 -26.25 -36.54
CA GLU A 19 -14.44 -26.62 -35.41
C GLU A 19 -13.07 -25.95 -35.50
N ASP A 20 -12.44 -25.97 -36.69
CA ASP A 20 -11.15 -25.30 -36.95
C ASP A 20 -11.25 -23.78 -36.72
N GLN A 21 -12.36 -23.15 -37.12
CA GLN A 21 -12.62 -21.73 -36.87
C GLN A 21 -12.80 -21.42 -35.37
N GLN A 22 -13.56 -22.24 -34.64
CA GLN A 22 -13.72 -22.06 -33.20
C GLN A 22 -12.40 -22.24 -32.45
N GLU A 23 -11.58 -23.22 -32.84
CA GLU A 23 -10.29 -23.45 -32.22
C GLU A 23 -9.33 -22.29 -32.52
N ALA A 24 -9.31 -21.77 -33.75
CA ALA A 24 -8.53 -20.59 -34.11
C ALA A 24 -8.96 -19.35 -33.31
N GLU A 25 -10.26 -19.10 -33.13
CA GLU A 25 -10.75 -18.01 -32.29
C GLU A 25 -10.38 -18.17 -30.82
N ARG A 26 -10.48 -19.39 -30.27
CA ARG A 26 -10.06 -19.67 -28.88
C ARG A 26 -8.57 -19.43 -28.70
N ARG A 27 -7.74 -19.89 -29.62
CA ARG A 27 -6.28 -19.65 -29.59
C ARG A 27 -5.96 -18.17 -29.67
N LYS A 28 -6.61 -17.43 -30.59
CA LYS A 28 -6.44 -15.97 -30.71
C LYS A 28 -6.83 -15.24 -29.42
N LYS A 29 -7.99 -15.57 -28.83
CA LYS A 29 -8.42 -14.98 -27.54
C LYS A 29 -7.45 -15.30 -26.40
N ALA A 30 -6.92 -16.53 -26.35
CA ALA A 30 -5.93 -16.91 -25.35
C ALA A 30 -4.60 -16.15 -25.53
N GLU A 31 -4.15 -15.97 -26.77
CA GLU A 31 -2.94 -15.22 -27.10
C GLU A 31 -3.10 -13.72 -26.79
N GLU A 32 -4.23 -13.12 -27.13
CA GLU A 32 -4.55 -11.73 -26.77
C GLU A 32 -4.57 -11.53 -25.25
N ALA A 33 -5.17 -12.46 -24.51
CA ALA A 33 -5.18 -12.42 -23.04
C ALA A 33 -3.76 -12.56 -22.46
N ALA A 34 -2.94 -13.47 -23.00
CA ALA A 34 -1.56 -13.64 -22.56
C ALA A 34 -0.69 -12.41 -22.86
N ASN A 35 -0.84 -11.81 -24.04
CA ASN A 35 -0.14 -10.60 -24.43
C ASN A 35 -0.54 -9.40 -23.56
N LYS A 36 -1.84 -9.28 -23.24
CA LYS A 36 -2.34 -8.25 -22.31
C LYS A 36 -1.76 -8.42 -20.91
N ALA A 37 -1.71 -9.66 -20.39
CA ALA A 37 -1.12 -9.95 -19.08
C ALA A 37 0.38 -9.63 -19.05
N ARG A 38 1.13 -9.99 -20.09
CA ARG A 38 2.56 -9.66 -20.22
C ARG A 38 2.79 -8.15 -20.27
N SER A 39 2.05 -7.45 -21.13
CA SER A 39 2.14 -5.99 -21.25
C SER A 39 1.84 -5.30 -19.92
N ARG A 40 0.83 -5.76 -19.17
CA ARG A 40 0.50 -5.23 -17.85
C ARG A 40 1.64 -5.43 -16.86
N LYS A 41 2.27 -6.61 -16.83
CA LYS A 41 3.41 -6.90 -15.96
C LYS A 41 4.59 -5.97 -16.25
N GLU A 42 4.94 -5.79 -17.52
CA GLU A 42 6.04 -4.89 -17.93
C GLU A 42 5.74 -3.43 -17.57
N LEU A 43 4.49 -2.98 -17.76
CA LEU A 43 4.07 -1.64 -17.34
C LEU A 43 4.25 -1.43 -15.84
N MET A 44 3.81 -2.38 -15.01
CA MET A 44 3.93 -2.25 -13.56
C MET A 44 5.39 -2.23 -13.09
N LEU A 45 6.25 -3.06 -13.67
CA LEU A 45 7.69 -3.05 -13.40
C LEU A 45 8.33 -1.71 -13.78
N TRP A 46 7.93 -1.14 -14.91
CA TRP A 46 8.40 0.18 -15.33
C TRP A 46 7.92 1.27 -14.38
N LEU A 47 6.64 1.26 -13.98
CA LEU A 47 6.06 2.23 -13.05
C LEU A 47 6.73 2.18 -11.67
N GLU A 48 6.98 0.98 -11.13
CA GLU A 48 7.73 0.79 -9.88
C GLU A 48 9.11 1.46 -9.94
N ARG A 49 9.87 1.16 -10.99
CA ARG A 49 11.21 1.75 -11.20
C ARG A 49 11.13 3.26 -11.39
N PHE A 50 10.11 3.74 -12.09
CA PHE A 50 9.89 5.16 -12.31
C PHE A 50 9.64 5.88 -10.98
N VAL A 51 8.73 5.38 -10.14
CA VAL A 51 8.45 5.96 -8.81
C VAL A 51 9.67 5.91 -7.89
N ASP A 52 10.37 4.77 -7.83
CA ASP A 52 11.60 4.66 -7.04
C ASP A 52 12.68 5.65 -7.51
N THR A 53 12.74 5.93 -8.82
CA THR A 53 13.63 6.94 -9.38
C THR A 53 13.20 8.36 -8.99
N GLN A 54 11.90 8.67 -9.00
CA GLN A 54 11.41 9.98 -8.55
C GLN A 54 11.70 10.22 -7.06
N ILE A 55 11.57 9.19 -6.22
CA ILE A 55 11.95 9.25 -4.80
C ILE A 55 13.44 9.55 -4.67
N LYS A 56 14.29 8.78 -5.36
CA LYS A 56 15.76 8.93 -5.31
C LYS A 56 16.25 10.34 -5.68
N PHE A 57 15.51 11.03 -6.55
CA PHE A 57 15.87 12.39 -6.97
C PHE A 57 15.06 13.49 -6.28
N GLY A 58 14.20 13.15 -5.29
CA GLY A 58 13.36 14.13 -4.59
C GLY A 58 12.35 14.84 -5.50
N LYS A 59 11.86 14.15 -6.54
CA LYS A 59 10.95 14.68 -7.57
C LYS A 59 9.57 14.02 -7.56
N LEU A 60 9.27 13.22 -6.53
CA LEU A 60 7.98 12.60 -6.38
C LEU A 60 6.91 13.68 -6.13
N THR A 61 5.77 13.57 -6.80
CA THR A 61 4.61 14.46 -6.63
C THR A 61 3.37 13.65 -6.29
N ALA A 62 2.39 14.29 -5.64
CA ALA A 62 1.10 13.68 -5.31
C ALA A 62 0.39 13.07 -6.52
N SER A 63 0.36 13.79 -7.65
CA SER A 63 -0.25 13.30 -8.89
C SER A 63 0.40 12.02 -9.45
N LEU A 64 1.72 11.87 -9.29
CA LEU A 64 2.43 10.66 -9.71
C LEU A 64 2.13 9.50 -8.77
N VAL A 65 2.06 9.76 -7.46
CA VAL A 65 1.71 8.76 -6.44
C VAL A 65 0.29 8.25 -6.66
N GLU A 66 -0.68 9.17 -6.85
CA GLU A 66 -2.08 8.84 -7.09
C GLU A 66 -2.24 7.93 -8.31
N ALA A 67 -1.70 8.35 -9.46
CA ALA A 67 -1.78 7.59 -10.70
C ALA A 67 -1.12 6.20 -10.56
N TYR A 68 0.02 6.14 -9.89
CA TYR A 68 0.73 4.89 -9.67
C TYR A 68 -0.03 3.93 -8.75
N LEU A 69 -0.45 4.39 -7.57
CA LEU A 69 -1.12 3.54 -6.57
C LEU A 69 -2.49 3.08 -7.06
N LEU A 70 -3.20 3.91 -7.85
CA LEU A 70 -4.44 3.50 -8.50
C LEU A 70 -4.21 2.31 -9.44
N GLU A 71 -3.18 2.38 -10.29
CA GLU A 71 -2.84 1.28 -11.20
C GLU A 71 -2.27 0.06 -10.48
N TYR A 72 -1.56 0.27 -9.37
CA TYR A 72 -1.06 -0.79 -8.51
C TYR A 72 -2.20 -1.57 -7.86
N ARG A 73 -3.16 -0.87 -7.27
CA ARG A 73 -4.37 -1.43 -6.66
C ARG A 73 -5.16 -2.27 -7.66
N LYS A 74 -5.38 -1.76 -8.88
CA LYS A 74 -6.07 -2.50 -9.96
C LYS A 74 -5.34 -3.80 -10.34
N SER A 75 -4.02 -3.84 -10.22
CA SER A 75 -3.21 -4.98 -10.68
C SER A 75 -2.99 -6.04 -9.60
N TYR A 76 -2.85 -5.62 -8.34
CA TYR A 76 -2.38 -6.47 -7.25
C TYR A 76 -3.31 -6.52 -6.03
N GLY A 77 -4.39 -5.72 -6.03
CA GLY A 77 -5.34 -5.63 -4.93
C GLY A 77 -4.96 -4.60 -3.87
N ASP A 78 -5.89 -4.39 -2.93
CA ASP A 78 -5.77 -3.36 -1.89
C ASP A 78 -4.60 -3.62 -0.95
N ASP A 79 -4.43 -4.84 -0.44
CA ASP A 79 -3.34 -5.16 0.50
C ASP A 79 -1.95 -4.88 -0.07
N ALA A 80 -1.75 -5.22 -1.36
CA ALA A 80 -0.50 -4.94 -2.04
C ALA A 80 -0.28 -3.43 -2.22
N ALA A 81 -1.35 -2.68 -2.53
CA ALA A 81 -1.29 -1.23 -2.64
C ALA A 81 -0.99 -0.55 -1.30
N ILE A 82 -1.55 -1.03 -0.19
CA ILE A 82 -1.27 -0.54 1.17
C ILE A 82 0.19 -0.80 1.53
N ALA A 83 0.69 -2.01 1.33
CA ALA A 83 2.09 -2.32 1.58
C ALA A 83 3.04 -1.45 0.73
N ARG A 84 2.66 -1.19 -0.53
CA ARG A 84 3.43 -0.31 -1.42
C ARG A 84 3.37 1.15 -0.98
N TYR A 85 2.22 1.63 -0.54
CA TYR A 85 2.04 2.98 0.02
C TYR A 85 2.99 3.20 1.19
N VAL A 86 2.92 2.33 2.21
CA VAL A 86 3.77 2.44 3.41
C VAL A 86 5.25 2.32 3.00
N GLY A 87 5.56 1.49 2.01
CA GLY A 87 6.92 1.35 1.50
C GLY A 87 7.46 2.62 0.83
N ILE A 88 6.63 3.37 0.11
CA ILE A 88 7.00 4.67 -0.43
C ILE A 88 7.25 5.66 0.70
N VAL A 89 6.35 5.72 1.68
CA VAL A 89 6.50 6.60 2.86
C VAL A 89 7.80 6.30 3.58
N ALA A 90 8.07 5.03 3.91
CA ALA A 90 9.32 4.63 4.54
C ALA A 90 10.55 5.11 3.75
N LYS A 91 10.57 4.91 2.42
CA LYS A 91 11.67 5.39 1.56
C LYS A 91 11.81 6.92 1.53
N LEU A 92 10.70 7.66 1.60
CA LEU A 92 10.71 9.11 1.67
C LEU A 92 11.31 9.57 3.00
N LEU A 93 10.87 8.99 4.11
CA LEU A 93 11.34 9.33 5.45
C LEU A 93 12.83 9.01 5.61
N THR A 94 13.30 7.92 5.03
CA THR A 94 14.70 7.46 5.16
C THR A 94 15.59 7.93 4.00
N HIS A 95 15.13 8.89 3.19
CA HIS A 95 15.90 9.32 2.01
C HIS A 95 17.21 10.00 2.43
N PRO A 96 18.38 9.64 1.87
CA PRO A 96 19.67 10.13 2.35
C PRO A 96 19.89 11.65 2.33
N PHE A 97 19.16 12.37 1.48
CA PHE A 97 19.34 13.82 1.27
C PHE A 97 18.12 14.66 1.59
N SER A 98 16.96 14.03 1.75
CA SER A 98 15.68 14.74 1.91
C SER A 98 14.73 14.01 2.86
N GLY A 99 15.25 13.01 3.57
CA GLY A 99 14.53 12.28 4.59
C GLY A 99 14.30 13.15 5.82
N VAL A 100 13.72 12.53 6.84
CA VAL A 100 13.43 13.22 8.09
C VAL A 100 14.70 13.26 8.94
N GLU A 101 15.05 14.44 9.38
CA GLU A 101 16.09 14.68 10.37
C GLU A 101 15.45 15.17 11.66
N SER A 102 15.87 14.62 12.80
CA SER A 102 15.50 15.17 14.09
C SER A 102 16.53 16.21 14.50
N THR A 103 16.08 17.41 14.81
CA THR A 103 16.92 18.50 15.33
C THR A 103 17.36 18.26 16.79
N THR A 104 16.72 17.33 17.49
CA THR A 104 17.03 16.96 18.89
C THR A 104 17.03 15.44 19.08
N HIS A 105 17.69 14.94 20.12
CA HIS A 105 17.81 13.50 20.38
C HIS A 105 16.48 12.78 20.72
N ARG A 106 15.37 13.50 20.92
CA ARG A 106 14.05 12.95 21.19
C ARG A 106 13.01 13.59 20.28
N VAL A 107 12.19 12.74 19.65
CA VAL A 107 11.01 13.14 18.88
C VAL A 107 10.06 13.88 19.85
N GLY A 108 9.93 15.21 19.71
CA GLY A 108 8.97 15.99 20.50
C GLY A 108 9.35 17.42 20.85
N ASN A 109 10.64 17.77 20.98
CA ASN A 109 11.03 19.10 21.49
C ASN A 109 11.95 19.93 20.58
N GLY A 110 12.37 19.41 19.42
CA GLY A 110 13.26 20.12 18.50
C GLY A 110 12.64 20.56 17.18
N GLY A 111 11.52 19.95 16.79
CA GLY A 111 11.01 19.99 15.42
C GLY A 111 11.70 18.97 14.51
N LEU A 112 10.96 18.51 13.51
CA LEU A 112 11.40 17.54 12.49
C LEU A 112 11.71 18.30 11.21
N ILE A 113 12.77 17.96 10.50
CA ILE A 113 13.08 18.55 9.20
C ILE A 113 12.81 17.50 8.12
N PHE A 114 11.96 17.82 7.15
CA PHE A 114 11.72 16.97 5.99
C PHE A 114 11.71 17.81 4.72
N GLN A 115 12.47 17.38 3.69
CA GLN A 115 12.65 18.14 2.45
C GLN A 115 13.04 19.63 2.65
N GLY A 116 13.83 19.91 3.69
CA GLY A 116 14.28 21.28 4.01
C GLY A 116 13.21 22.17 4.67
N LYS A 117 12.04 21.63 5.00
CA LYS A 117 11.00 22.30 5.80
C LYS A 117 11.03 21.78 7.23
N THR A 118 10.86 22.69 8.19
CA THR A 118 10.73 22.35 9.60
C THR A 118 9.26 22.16 9.96
N TYR A 119 8.98 21.09 10.68
CA TYR A 119 7.69 20.69 11.20
C TYR A 119 7.75 20.73 12.73
N LYS A 120 6.70 21.23 13.36
CA LYS A 120 6.63 21.43 14.81
C LYS A 120 6.59 20.11 15.56
N ASP A 121 5.80 19.16 15.07
CA ASP A 121 5.55 17.86 15.70
C ASP A 121 5.37 16.76 14.64
N THR A 122 5.16 15.52 15.09
CA THR A 122 4.97 14.37 14.20
C THR A 122 3.65 14.44 13.43
N THR A 123 2.63 15.11 13.99
CA THR A 123 1.32 15.29 13.36
C THR A 123 1.43 16.20 12.14
N GLU A 124 2.09 17.35 12.24
CA GLU A 124 2.29 18.25 11.09
C GLU A 124 3.10 17.58 9.98
N LEU A 125 4.11 16.79 10.35
CA LEU A 125 4.89 16.00 9.40
C LEU A 125 4.03 14.91 8.72
N TYR A 126 3.22 14.20 9.50
CA TYR A 126 2.30 13.18 9.02
C TYR A 126 1.32 13.75 7.99
N GLU A 127 0.68 14.88 8.30
CA GLU A 127 -0.24 15.56 7.39
C GLU A 127 0.44 15.95 6.07
N ALA A 128 1.65 16.49 6.13
CA ALA A 128 2.41 16.86 4.93
C ALA A 128 2.83 15.65 4.09
N VAL A 129 3.16 14.53 4.72
CA VAL A 129 3.45 13.28 4.01
C VAL A 129 2.18 12.72 3.37
N VAL A 130 1.04 12.72 4.08
CA VAL A 130 -0.25 12.29 3.51
C VAL A 130 -0.64 13.15 2.32
N GLU A 131 -0.45 14.47 2.39
CA GLU A 131 -0.69 15.39 1.27
C GLU A 131 0.20 15.03 0.06
N LEU A 132 1.50 14.80 0.29
CA LEU A 132 2.42 14.33 -0.75
C LEU A 132 2.01 12.96 -1.32
N MET A 133 1.36 12.13 -0.51
CA MET A 133 0.83 10.83 -0.88
C MET A 133 -0.61 10.89 -1.45
N ALA A 134 -0.98 12.04 -2.03
CA ALA A 134 -2.27 12.31 -2.66
C ALA A 134 -3.48 12.40 -1.70
N GLY A 135 -3.24 12.72 -0.44
CA GLY A 135 -4.29 13.00 0.55
C GLY A 135 -5.07 11.77 1.03
N VAL A 136 -4.60 10.56 0.71
CA VAL A 136 -5.25 9.31 1.10
C VAL A 136 -4.33 8.56 2.06
N ASP A 137 -4.76 8.41 3.31
CA ASP A 137 -4.14 7.45 4.24
C ASP A 137 -4.89 6.12 4.15
N PRO A 138 -4.25 5.01 3.71
CA PRO A 138 -4.92 3.71 3.67
C PRO A 138 -5.19 3.06 5.04
N LEU A 139 -4.59 3.55 6.11
CA LEU A 139 -4.73 2.99 7.47
C LEU A 139 -5.61 3.87 8.38
N ASP A 140 -5.90 5.10 7.97
CA ASP A 140 -6.72 6.09 8.68
C ASP A 140 -6.28 6.32 10.14
N SER A 141 -4.97 6.45 10.40
CA SER A 141 -4.43 6.68 11.74
C SER A 141 -2.99 7.19 11.69
N GLN A 142 -2.62 8.12 12.58
CA GLN A 142 -1.23 8.56 12.70
C GLN A 142 -0.31 7.50 13.34
N VAL A 143 -0.84 6.54 14.10
CA VAL A 143 -0.05 5.62 14.92
C VAL A 143 0.93 4.78 14.10
N TRP A 144 0.54 4.34 12.90
CA TRP A 144 1.46 3.60 12.03
C TRP A 144 2.64 4.46 11.59
N PHE A 145 2.40 5.76 11.38
CA PHE A 145 3.42 6.72 10.96
C PHE A 145 4.39 7.03 12.09
N ASP A 146 3.88 7.27 13.30
CA ASP A 146 4.71 7.46 14.49
C ASP A 146 5.58 6.22 14.75
N TYR A 147 5.03 5.02 14.54
CA TYR A 147 5.79 3.78 14.66
C TYR A 147 6.93 3.69 13.62
N LEU A 148 6.75 4.17 12.39
CA LEU A 148 7.85 4.26 11.42
C LEU A 148 8.94 5.22 11.89
N LEU A 149 8.56 6.38 12.45
CA LEU A 149 9.52 7.35 12.97
C LEU A 149 10.32 6.78 14.16
N THR A 150 9.67 6.08 15.08
CA THR A 150 10.35 5.37 16.18
C THR A 150 11.35 4.36 15.63
N ARG A 151 10.96 3.52 14.65
CA ARG A 151 11.86 2.55 14.01
C ARG A 151 13.04 3.20 13.30
N MET A 152 12.89 4.43 12.82
CA MET A 152 13.95 5.15 12.12
C MET A 152 14.93 5.85 13.08
N PHE A 153 14.45 6.41 14.20
CA PHE A 153 15.27 7.20 15.12
C PHE A 153 15.82 6.40 16.32
N ASP A 154 15.03 5.49 16.88
CA ASP A 154 15.39 4.77 18.11
C ASP A 154 16.11 3.44 17.81
N GLU A 155 16.00 2.93 16.57
CA GLU A 155 16.64 1.69 16.12
C GLU A 155 17.71 1.96 15.05
N ASP A 156 18.14 0.91 14.34
CA ASP A 156 19.10 1.03 13.24
C ASP A 156 18.49 1.84 12.08
N PRO A 157 19.03 3.04 11.75
CA PRO A 157 18.48 3.89 10.69
C PRO A 157 18.61 3.27 9.30
N THR A 158 19.40 2.21 9.14
CA THR A 158 19.53 1.46 7.88
C THR A 158 18.54 0.30 7.76
N TRP A 159 17.89 -0.08 8.85
CA TRP A 159 16.95 -1.21 8.87
C TRP A 159 15.71 -0.91 8.05
N LEU A 160 15.02 0.20 8.35
CA LEU A 160 13.76 0.57 7.68
C LEU A 160 13.90 0.69 6.14
N PRO A 161 14.92 1.39 5.57
CA PRO A 161 15.07 1.44 4.12
C PRO A 161 15.39 0.08 3.49
N ALA A 162 16.07 -0.84 4.20
CA ALA A 162 16.35 -2.18 3.72
C ALA A 162 15.11 -3.09 3.78
N GLU A 163 14.34 -2.97 4.85
CA GLU A 163 13.17 -3.81 5.14
C GLU A 163 12.12 -3.75 4.03
N VAL A 164 11.90 -2.57 3.44
CA VAL A 164 10.93 -2.33 2.35
C VAL A 164 11.16 -3.20 1.11
N TYR A 165 12.39 -3.71 0.92
CA TYR A 165 12.74 -4.58 -0.22
C TYR A 165 12.59 -6.07 0.07
N LEU A 166 12.27 -6.45 1.31
CA LEU A 166 12.12 -7.84 1.71
C LEU A 166 10.66 -8.29 1.61
N ASP A 167 10.44 -9.55 1.24
CA ASP A 167 9.07 -10.11 1.14
C ASP A 167 8.28 -9.99 2.45
N ARG A 168 8.98 -10.08 3.59
CA ARG A 168 8.41 -9.94 4.92
C ARG A 168 7.84 -8.55 5.21
N TRP A 169 8.18 -7.53 4.43
CA TRP A 169 7.54 -6.21 4.50
C TRP A 169 6.02 -6.34 4.34
N ARG A 170 5.59 -7.08 3.31
CA ARG A 170 4.18 -7.28 3.00
C ARG A 170 3.52 -8.31 3.91
N THR A 171 4.24 -9.36 4.30
CA THR A 171 3.64 -10.51 4.99
C THR A 171 3.70 -10.43 6.51
N ASP A 172 4.52 -9.56 7.08
CA ASP A 172 4.72 -9.43 8.53
C ASP A 172 4.64 -7.98 9.00
N PHE A 173 5.46 -7.09 8.42
CA PHE A 173 5.56 -5.73 8.95
C PHE A 173 4.31 -4.87 8.74
N VAL A 174 3.77 -4.80 7.53
CA VAL A 174 2.54 -4.03 7.24
C VAL A 174 1.32 -4.59 7.98
N PRO A 175 1.12 -5.92 8.09
CA PRO A 175 0.12 -6.49 8.99
C PRO A 175 0.24 -6.02 10.44
N LYS A 176 1.46 -5.97 11.02
CA LYS A 176 1.68 -5.44 12.37
C LYS A 176 1.26 -3.97 12.51
N LEU A 177 1.50 -3.15 11.49
CA LEU A 177 1.02 -1.77 11.49
C LEU A 177 -0.51 -1.70 11.52
N ARG A 178 -1.19 -2.57 10.77
CA ARG A 178 -2.65 -2.66 10.83
C ARG A 178 -3.14 -3.08 12.20
N GLU A 179 -2.51 -4.09 12.80
CA GLU A 179 -2.84 -4.51 14.17
C GLU A 179 -2.67 -3.37 15.17
N LEU A 180 -1.60 -2.56 15.07
CA LEU A 180 -1.41 -1.38 15.92
C LEU A 180 -2.52 -0.35 15.75
N VAL A 181 -2.93 -0.09 14.51
CA VAL A 181 -4.03 0.83 14.21
C VAL A 181 -5.37 0.30 14.71
N GLU A 182 -5.64 -0.99 14.54
CA GLU A 182 -6.83 -1.63 15.11
C GLU A 182 -6.81 -1.59 16.64
N LEU A 183 -5.66 -1.78 17.27
CA LEU A 183 -5.50 -1.67 18.72
C LEU A 183 -5.78 -0.25 19.21
N GLU A 184 -5.30 0.78 18.50
CA GLU A 184 -5.64 2.18 18.79
C GLU A 184 -7.15 2.43 18.64
N LYS A 185 -7.74 2.02 17.51
CA LYS A 185 -9.19 2.18 17.25
C LYS A 185 -10.06 1.40 18.23
N SER A 186 -9.57 0.27 18.72
CA SER A 186 -10.22 -0.58 19.72
C SER A 186 -9.90 -0.19 21.17
N SER A 187 -9.13 0.88 21.39
CA SER A 187 -8.86 1.38 22.74
C SER A 187 -10.19 1.71 23.42
N LEU A 188 -10.51 0.87 24.41
CA LEU A 188 -11.71 0.81 25.25
C LEU A 188 -12.71 1.96 25.03
N GLU A 189 -13.87 1.65 24.42
CA GLU A 189 -15.07 2.45 24.67
C GLU A 189 -15.24 2.51 26.19
N VAL A 190 -15.04 3.70 26.78
CA VAL A 190 -15.40 3.93 28.18
C VAL A 190 -16.88 3.60 28.25
N PRO A 191 -17.29 2.55 28.96
CA PRO A 191 -18.67 2.12 28.86
C PRO A 191 -19.54 3.19 29.51
N ASP A 192 -20.77 3.34 29.03
CA ASP A 192 -21.66 4.42 29.45
C ASP A 192 -21.74 4.50 30.98
N MET A 193 -21.14 5.56 31.54
CA MET A 193 -20.95 5.72 32.99
C MET A 193 -22.29 5.83 33.70
N ASP A 194 -23.34 6.25 32.99
CA ASP A 194 -24.71 6.34 33.51
C ASP A 194 -25.34 4.96 33.78
N LEU A 195 -24.79 3.89 33.19
CA LEU A 195 -25.23 2.51 33.39
C LEU A 195 -24.40 1.76 34.43
N MET A 196 -23.39 2.41 35.01
CA MET A 196 -22.45 1.81 35.95
C MET A 196 -22.76 2.16 37.40
N THR A 197 -22.37 1.28 38.31
CA THR A 197 -22.42 1.60 39.74
C THR A 197 -21.26 2.51 40.13
N THR A 198 -21.43 3.28 41.20
CA THR A 198 -20.40 4.22 41.69
C THR A 198 -19.07 3.52 42.05
N GLU A 199 -19.11 2.25 42.46
CA GLU A 199 -17.91 1.46 42.73
C GLU A 199 -17.18 1.06 41.43
N ASP A 200 -17.91 0.72 40.37
CA ASP A 200 -17.33 0.38 39.06
C ASP A 200 -16.69 1.61 38.39
N ILE A 201 -17.36 2.77 38.51
CA ILE A 201 -16.84 4.08 38.07
C ILE A 201 -15.51 4.38 38.77
N PHE A 202 -15.44 4.18 40.08
CA PHE A 202 -14.23 4.43 40.87
C PHE A 202 -13.07 3.51 40.47
N VAL A 203 -13.36 2.25 40.13
CA VAL A 203 -12.36 1.30 39.63
C VAL A 203 -11.85 1.73 38.24
N ILE A 204 -12.74 2.12 37.34
CA ILE A 204 -12.37 2.61 36.00
C ILE A 204 -11.54 3.89 36.10
N GLU A 205 -11.96 4.87 36.91
CA GLU A 205 -11.20 6.10 37.16
C GLU A 205 -9.81 5.82 37.78
N SER A 206 -9.72 4.82 38.68
CA SER A 206 -8.44 4.42 39.28
C SER A 206 -7.49 3.75 38.29
N LEU A 207 -8.01 3.11 37.24
CA LEU A 207 -7.24 2.44 36.20
C LEU A 207 -6.88 3.37 35.04
N LEU A 208 -7.76 4.32 34.70
CA LEU A 208 -7.52 5.32 33.65
C LEU A 208 -6.59 6.45 34.10
N GLY A 209 -6.37 6.60 35.40
CA GLY A 209 -5.44 7.56 35.98
C GLY A 209 -5.98 8.99 35.92
N SER A 210 -6.32 9.54 37.09
CA SER A 210 -6.69 10.95 37.20
C SER A 210 -5.60 11.86 36.62
N PHE A 211 -5.97 12.69 35.63
CA PHE A 211 -5.31 13.99 35.41
C PHE A 211 -5.94 15.05 36.32
#